data_AF-A0A6A5BME6-F1
#
_entry.id   AF-A0A6A5BME6-F1
#
_cell.length_a   1.000
_cell.length_b   1.000
_cell.length_c   1.000
_cell.angle_alpha   90.00
_cell.angle_beta   90.00
_cell.angle_gamma   90.00
#
_symmetry.space_group_name_H-M   'P 1'
#
loop_
_entity.id
_entity.type
_entity.pdbx_description
1 polymer ?
#
loop_
_entity_poly.entity_id
_entity_poly.type
_entity_poly.pdbx_seq_one_letter_code
_entity_poly.pdbx_strand_id
1 'polypeptide(L)'
;MPFSPFQGFDNQTTTSPSFHARSLNNSSSNTTNHISRNRNLRKEPNTVSGTSSRPTEGLLYFQIHHPVLFSRVIDLLSQFTDLVHLQMSPQKLIIHSVDTTKVVLYELALLEGKAFSYLDSALAFGSYKKRPSMVISSKKVIIPSIFKHVQEVRVGVNLKILAHTLKGLKNQDELFVLIDHSEEVMMMKGAFQESSMEFKDPEIKITVKKKQPDRVFTYSMSQFIINDHELETFEIEQFDNQVQVEILMSTNCFSQIMQDLSQMKGERLKLEIYYEIPSPCHAISGMVQNLGNTLHDSLRLFFKTSKDCLEATIEIQNSAIGTEEDIVIGFTESYSKQLQSGIVTNNTNIENESGNETLNQFEGSKNPYNVTSTISNEYSFRILSILSKASKISDQMLLQICENGPLGVLYGLEEGMGSFQFFVAPYLNDCSSDSDHE
;
A
#
# COMPACT_ATOMS: atom_id res chain seq x y z
N MET A 1 20.29 17.07 -37.54
CA MET A 1 21.52 17.03 -36.72
C MET A 1 21.49 15.73 -35.94
N PRO A 2 22.46 14.83 -36.10
CA PRO A 2 22.50 13.58 -35.35
C PRO A 2 23.21 13.82 -34.01
N PHE A 3 22.61 13.33 -32.92
CA PHE A 3 23.20 13.36 -31.59
C PHE A 3 24.07 12.12 -31.36
N SER A 4 25.29 12.35 -30.89
CA SER A 4 26.25 11.33 -30.47
C SER A 4 25.85 10.68 -29.13
N PRO A 5 26.24 9.42 -28.88
CA PRO A 5 25.93 8.70 -27.65
C PRO A 5 26.92 9.02 -26.51
N PHE A 6 26.41 9.04 -25.29
CA PHE A 6 27.19 9.14 -24.05
C PHE A 6 27.90 7.81 -23.75
N GLN A 7 29.21 7.89 -23.51
CA GLN A 7 30.03 6.83 -22.94
C GLN A 7 30.23 7.08 -21.43
N GLY A 8 30.21 5.99 -20.67
CA GLY A 8 31.02 5.84 -19.46
C GLY A 8 30.24 5.82 -18.15
N PHE A 9 29.96 4.62 -17.63
CA PHE A 9 30.06 4.35 -16.20
C PHE A 9 30.60 2.94 -15.98
N ASP A 10 31.62 2.88 -15.13
CA ASP A 10 32.41 1.70 -14.80
C ASP A 10 31.63 0.67 -13.99
N ASN A 11 31.98 -0.59 -14.25
CA ASN A 11 31.58 -1.78 -13.52
C ASN A 11 31.76 -1.63 -12.00
N GLN A 12 30.66 -1.65 -11.25
CA GLN A 12 30.64 -2.09 -9.87
C GLN A 12 29.67 -3.27 -9.75
N THR A 13 30.19 -4.36 -9.21
CA THR A 13 29.48 -5.59 -8.84
C THR A 13 28.26 -5.27 -7.97
N THR A 14 27.07 -5.43 -8.52
CA THR A 14 25.80 -5.25 -7.81
C THR A 14 25.48 -6.49 -6.98
N THR A 15 25.54 -6.35 -5.67
CA THR A 15 24.84 -7.23 -4.72
C THR A 15 23.35 -6.96 -4.80
N SER A 16 22.54 -8.02 -4.92
CA SER A 16 21.08 -7.99 -4.98
C SER A 16 20.48 -7.19 -3.82
N PRO A 17 19.49 -6.31 -4.05
CA PRO A 17 18.83 -5.58 -2.96
C PRO A 17 17.85 -6.51 -2.24
N SER A 18 18.12 -6.83 -0.97
CA SER A 18 17.13 -7.43 -0.07
C SER A 18 16.20 -6.32 0.45
N PHE A 19 14.94 -6.35 0.03
CA PHE A 19 13.90 -5.51 0.60
C PHE A 19 13.45 -6.11 1.94
N HIS A 20 14.12 -5.72 3.02
CA HIS A 20 13.59 -5.92 4.37
C HIS A 20 12.63 -4.77 4.71
N ALA A 21 11.33 -5.03 4.64
CA ALA A 21 10.34 -4.25 5.38
C ALA A 21 10.60 -4.47 6.89
N ARG A 22 11.41 -3.59 7.50
CA ARG A 22 11.65 -3.64 8.95
C ARG A 22 10.45 -3.05 9.69
N SER A 23 9.71 -3.92 10.36
CA SER A 23 8.85 -3.58 11.50
C SER A 23 9.66 -2.81 12.55
N LEU A 24 9.26 -1.56 12.82
CA LEU A 24 9.88 -0.69 13.81
C LEU A 24 9.13 -0.81 15.15
N ASN A 25 9.53 -1.78 15.97
CA ASN A 25 9.16 -1.83 17.38
C ASN A 25 10.11 -0.94 18.20
N ASN A 26 9.59 0.12 18.82
CA ASN A 26 10.33 0.91 19.80
C ASN A 26 9.64 0.83 21.18
N SER A 27 10.25 0.05 22.06
CA SER A 27 9.99 0.02 23.50
C SER A 27 10.55 1.28 24.17
N SER A 28 9.68 2.06 24.81
CA SER A 28 10.04 3.23 25.61
C SER A 28 10.61 2.84 26.98
N SER A 29 11.85 3.22 27.26
CA SER A 29 12.45 3.15 28.59
C SER A 29 12.19 4.45 29.38
N ASN A 30 11.57 4.27 30.55
CA ASN A 30 11.36 5.32 31.55
C ASN A 30 12.69 5.78 32.14
N THR A 31 12.92 7.10 32.16
CA THR A 31 13.86 7.72 33.11
C THR A 31 13.22 8.94 33.77
N THR A 32 12.94 8.77 35.05
CA THR A 32 12.57 9.75 36.06
C THR A 32 13.66 10.81 36.18
N ASN A 33 13.30 12.10 36.26
CA ASN A 33 14.23 13.09 36.81
C ASN A 33 13.56 14.23 37.59
N HIS A 34 14.36 14.69 38.55
CA HIS A 34 14.08 15.40 39.78
C HIS A 34 13.41 16.78 39.72
N ILE A 35 12.60 17.01 40.75
CA ILE A 35 12.07 18.28 41.24
C ILE A 35 13.21 19.16 41.80
N SER A 36 13.27 20.42 41.36
CA SER A 36 14.02 21.49 42.01
C SER A 36 13.19 22.77 42.06
N ARG A 37 12.76 23.15 43.26
CA ARG A 37 12.13 24.43 43.60
C ARG A 37 13.16 25.56 43.50
N ASN A 38 12.75 26.72 42.99
CA ASN A 38 13.24 27.98 43.53
C ASN A 38 12.21 29.11 43.41
N ARG A 39 12.13 29.89 44.50
CA ARG A 39 11.19 30.97 44.77
C ARG A 39 11.75 32.34 44.38
N ASN A 40 10.81 33.28 44.27
CA ASN A 40 10.91 34.75 44.42
C ASN A 40 11.15 35.55 43.13
N LEU A 41 10.16 36.36 42.70
CA LEU A 41 10.08 37.79 43.01
C LEU A 41 8.94 38.52 42.27
N ARG A 42 8.43 39.56 42.96
CA ARG A 42 7.79 40.80 42.49
C ARG A 42 6.40 40.76 41.84
N LYS A 43 5.48 41.44 42.53
CA LYS A 43 4.24 42.01 42.00
C LYS A 43 4.53 43.38 41.39
N GLU A 44 4.11 43.60 40.16
CA GLU A 44 3.81 44.91 39.59
C GLU A 44 2.36 44.92 39.08
N PRO A 45 1.63 46.05 39.14
CA PRO A 45 0.30 46.16 38.57
C PRO A 45 0.42 46.69 37.14
N ASN A 46 0.13 45.84 36.14
CA ASN A 46 0.02 46.28 34.75
C ASN A 46 -1.40 46.08 34.21
N THR A 47 -1.90 47.17 33.66
CA THR A 47 -3.14 47.41 32.93
C THR A 47 -3.41 46.34 31.87
N VAL A 48 -4.53 45.62 32.00
CA VAL A 48 -4.98 44.61 31.04
C VAL A 48 -5.95 45.24 30.05
N SER A 49 -5.43 45.62 28.89
CA SER A 49 -6.18 45.63 27.63
C SER A 49 -5.50 44.67 26.67
N GLY A 50 -5.44 43.39 27.08
CA GLY A 50 -4.95 42.30 26.25
C GLY A 50 -6.13 41.56 25.66
N THR A 51 -6.39 41.76 24.37
CA THR A 51 -7.11 40.74 23.57
C THR A 51 -6.21 39.51 23.56
N SER A 52 -6.34 38.63 24.56
CA SER A 52 -5.62 37.36 24.56
C SER A 52 -6.15 36.57 23.36
N SER A 53 -5.38 36.53 22.27
CA SER A 53 -5.59 35.55 21.22
C SER A 53 -5.53 34.19 21.91
N ARG A 54 -6.70 33.57 22.10
CA ARG A 54 -6.76 32.20 22.61
C ARG A 54 -5.85 31.36 21.73
N PRO A 55 -4.97 30.52 22.31
CA PRO A 55 -4.18 29.60 21.51
C PRO A 55 -5.13 28.81 20.63
N THR A 56 -4.82 28.74 19.33
CA THR A 56 -5.56 27.95 18.33
C THR A 56 -5.30 26.46 18.57
N GLU A 57 -5.73 25.98 19.74
CA GLU A 57 -5.73 24.57 20.09
C GLU A 57 -6.73 23.85 19.18
N GLY A 58 -6.29 22.76 18.54
CA GLY A 58 -7.15 21.96 17.65
C GLY A 58 -6.99 22.18 16.15
N LEU A 59 -6.18 23.15 15.69
CA LEU A 59 -5.96 23.34 14.24
C LEU A 59 -4.81 22.46 13.72
N LEU A 60 -5.10 21.65 12.72
CA LEU A 60 -4.09 20.93 11.94
C LEU A 60 -3.91 21.61 10.58
N TYR A 61 -2.69 22.06 10.30
CA TYR A 61 -2.35 22.67 9.02
C TYR A 61 -1.15 21.96 8.42
N PHE A 62 -1.26 21.46 7.19
CA PHE A 62 -0.16 20.77 6.51
C PHE A 62 -0.14 21.05 5.01
N GLN A 63 1.04 20.88 4.42
CA GLN A 63 1.27 20.98 2.98
C GLN A 63 1.57 19.60 2.41
N ILE A 64 0.93 19.27 1.29
CA ILE A 64 1.28 18.10 0.47
C ILE A 64 2.40 18.49 -0.50
N HIS A 65 3.52 17.76 -0.49
CA HIS A 65 4.69 18.08 -1.31
C HIS A 65 4.50 17.73 -2.79
N HIS A 66 3.73 16.68 -3.09
CA HIS A 66 3.45 16.22 -4.45
C HIS A 66 1.93 16.21 -4.74
N PRO A 67 1.31 17.38 -4.99
CA PRO A 67 -0.15 17.49 -5.10
C PRO A 67 -0.76 16.67 -6.25
N VAL A 68 -0.04 16.51 -7.36
CA VAL A 68 -0.49 15.72 -8.51
C VAL A 68 -0.54 14.24 -8.18
N LEU A 69 0.50 13.72 -7.52
CA LEU A 69 0.55 12.33 -7.08
C LEU A 69 -0.59 12.05 -6.10
N PHE A 70 -0.74 12.91 -5.09
CA PHE A 70 -1.84 12.81 -4.13
C PHE A 70 -3.22 12.84 -4.81
N SER A 71 -3.43 13.75 -5.77
CA SER A 71 -4.67 13.82 -6.57
C SER A 71 -4.95 12.52 -7.31
N ARG A 72 -3.94 11.90 -7.96
CA ARG A 72 -4.09 10.63 -8.68
C ARG A 72 -4.43 9.47 -7.73
N VAL A 73 -3.79 9.43 -6.55
CA VAL A 73 -4.10 8.43 -5.51
C VAL A 73 -5.54 8.59 -5.04
N ILE A 74 -5.97 9.80 -4.68
CA ILE A 74 -7.34 10.05 -4.23
C ILE A 74 -8.38 9.72 -5.32
N ASP A 75 -8.09 10.03 -6.59
CA ASP A 75 -8.95 9.67 -7.72
C ASP A 75 -9.09 8.14 -7.87
N LEU A 76 -8.00 7.39 -7.69
CA LEU A 76 -8.03 5.92 -7.67
C LEU A 76 -8.86 5.39 -6.51
N LEU A 77 -8.60 5.84 -5.27
CA LEU A 77 -9.30 5.37 -4.08
C LEU A 77 -10.81 5.68 -4.12
N SER A 78 -11.20 6.81 -4.73
CA SER A 78 -12.60 7.21 -4.90
C SER A 78 -13.44 6.25 -5.76
N GLN A 79 -12.79 5.30 -6.46
CA GLN A 79 -13.48 4.25 -7.22
C GLN A 79 -13.96 3.08 -6.34
N PHE A 80 -13.47 2.96 -5.10
CA PHE A 80 -13.78 1.87 -4.17
C PHE A 80 -14.78 2.26 -3.09
N THR A 81 -14.61 3.44 -2.50
CA THR A 81 -15.53 3.96 -1.48
C THR A 81 -15.66 5.48 -1.56
N ASP A 82 -16.75 5.99 -1.01
CA ASP A 82 -17.06 7.40 -1.00
C ASP A 82 -16.60 8.07 0.27
N LEU A 83 -16.69 7.41 1.43
CA LEU A 83 -16.42 7.98 2.74
C LEU A 83 -15.26 7.24 3.41
N VAL A 84 -14.23 7.98 3.84
CA VAL A 84 -13.09 7.43 4.58
C VAL A 84 -12.65 8.34 5.71
N HIS A 85 -11.93 7.78 6.67
CA HIS A 85 -11.18 8.58 7.63
C HIS A 85 -9.82 8.96 7.06
N LEU A 86 -9.47 10.23 7.15
CA LEU A 86 -8.07 10.69 7.14
C LEU A 86 -7.55 10.58 8.56
N GLN A 87 -6.70 9.59 8.79
CA GLN A 87 -6.03 9.34 10.07
C GLN A 87 -4.68 10.05 10.06
N MET A 88 -4.47 10.99 10.97
CA MET A 88 -3.25 11.79 11.02
C MET A 88 -2.55 11.60 12.35
N SER A 89 -1.26 11.29 12.29
CA SER A 89 -0.35 11.22 13.43
C SER A 89 0.84 12.16 13.20
N PRO A 90 1.73 12.36 14.18
CA PRO A 90 2.91 13.19 13.98
C PRO A 90 3.83 12.69 12.85
N GLN A 91 3.77 11.40 12.51
CA GLN A 91 4.67 10.78 11.54
C GLN A 91 3.98 10.37 10.24
N LYS A 92 2.65 10.15 10.25
CA LYS A 92 1.95 9.55 9.12
C LYS A 92 0.59 10.18 8.86
N LEU A 93 0.17 10.14 7.60
CA LEU A 93 -1.21 10.31 7.17
C LEU A 93 -1.65 9.00 6.55
N ILE A 94 -2.71 8.39 7.10
CA ILE A 94 -3.23 7.10 6.70
C ILE A 94 -4.67 7.24 6.20
N ILE A 95 -4.99 6.53 5.12
CA ILE A 95 -6.37 6.25 4.71
C ILE A 95 -6.50 4.75 4.68
N HIS A 96 -7.35 4.19 5.54
CA HIS A 96 -7.61 2.77 5.61
C HIS A 96 -9.12 2.56 5.48
N SER A 97 -9.55 1.70 4.55
CA SER A 97 -10.96 1.44 4.32
C SER A 97 -11.21 0.13 3.60
N VAL A 98 -12.46 -0.30 3.67
CA VAL A 98 -13.01 -1.42 2.90
C VAL A 98 -13.95 -0.82 1.85
N ASP A 99 -13.91 -1.38 0.65
CA ASP A 99 -14.80 -0.97 -0.42
C ASP A 99 -16.27 -1.29 -0.09
N THR A 100 -17.19 -0.71 -0.85
CA THR A 100 -18.64 -0.92 -0.63
C THR A 100 -19.10 -2.38 -0.76
N THR A 101 -18.35 -3.24 -1.48
CA THR A 101 -18.68 -4.65 -1.65
C THR A 101 -18.05 -5.57 -0.60
N LYS A 102 -17.18 -5.03 0.27
CA LYS A 102 -16.42 -5.80 1.27
C LYS A 102 -15.49 -6.86 0.65
N VAL A 103 -15.01 -6.61 -0.56
CA VAL A 103 -14.09 -7.48 -1.33
C VAL A 103 -12.67 -6.91 -1.37
N VAL A 104 -12.53 -5.59 -1.23
CA VAL A 104 -11.23 -4.90 -1.29
C VAL A 104 -11.00 -4.15 0.01
N LEU A 105 -9.95 -4.53 0.73
CA LEU A 105 -9.34 -3.72 1.78
C LEU A 105 -8.21 -2.91 1.16
N TYR A 106 -8.07 -1.64 1.53
CA TYR A 106 -6.93 -0.85 1.07
C TYR A 106 -6.42 0.11 2.13
N GLU A 107 -5.11 0.38 2.06
CA GLU A 107 -4.42 1.33 2.90
C GLU A 107 -3.54 2.24 2.05
N LEU A 108 -3.62 3.55 2.26
CA LEU A 108 -2.64 4.54 1.83
C LEU A 108 -1.91 5.03 3.08
N ALA A 109 -0.58 4.96 3.09
CA ALA A 109 0.24 5.51 4.15
C ALA A 109 1.23 6.53 3.55
N LEU A 110 1.15 7.78 3.99
CA LEU A 110 2.06 8.86 3.63
C LEU A 110 2.92 9.24 4.83
N LEU A 111 4.22 9.47 4.61
CA LEU A 111 5.19 9.80 5.66
C LEU A 111 5.41 11.31 5.78
N GLU A 112 5.40 11.83 7.01
CA GLU A 112 5.75 13.22 7.31
C GLU A 112 7.22 13.51 6.96
N GLY A 113 7.48 14.72 6.46
CA GLY A 113 8.80 15.17 6.01
C GLY A 113 9.17 14.66 4.61
N LYS A 114 8.43 13.68 4.08
CA LYS A 114 8.60 13.14 2.73
C LYS A 114 7.42 13.50 1.84
N ALA A 115 6.23 12.98 2.15
CA ALA A 115 5.02 13.22 1.37
C ALA A 115 4.31 14.52 1.73
N PHE A 116 4.37 14.90 3.01
CA PHE A 116 3.72 16.10 3.53
C PHE A 116 4.49 16.64 4.73
N SER A 117 4.22 17.89 5.10
CA SER A 117 4.75 18.47 6.34
C SER A 117 3.72 19.34 7.04
N TYR A 118 3.73 19.26 8.37
CA TYR A 118 2.94 20.15 9.21
C TYR A 118 3.50 21.57 9.18
N LEU A 119 2.61 22.54 9.15
CA LEU A 119 2.90 23.96 9.13
C LEU A 119 2.39 24.61 10.42
N ASP A 120 3.06 25.68 10.84
CA ASP A 120 2.58 26.47 11.96
C ASP A 120 1.25 27.15 11.60
N SER A 121 0.21 26.84 12.37
CA SER A 121 -1.12 27.44 12.24
C SER A 121 -1.08 28.97 12.27
N ALA A 122 -0.14 29.59 12.99
CA ALA A 122 0.02 31.05 13.03
C ALA A 122 0.35 31.65 11.66
N LEU A 123 1.03 30.90 10.80
CA LEU A 123 1.37 31.31 9.43
C LEU A 123 0.19 31.17 8.46
N ALA A 124 -0.80 30.32 8.78
CA ALA A 124 -1.95 30.08 7.90
C ALA A 124 -2.90 31.30 7.83
N PHE A 125 -3.02 32.05 8.93
CA PHE A 125 -3.96 33.16 9.08
C PHE A 125 -3.31 34.55 9.00
N GLY A 126 -1.97 34.61 9.01
CA GLY A 126 -1.19 35.84 8.95
C GLY A 126 -1.08 36.44 7.55
N SER A 127 -2.11 37.17 7.10
CA SER A 127 -2.03 38.22 6.06
C SER A 127 -1.24 37.87 4.79
N TYR A 128 -1.91 37.27 3.81
CA TYR A 128 -1.47 37.08 2.40
C TYR A 128 -0.98 38.36 1.67
N LYS A 129 -0.93 39.52 2.32
CA LYS A 129 -0.51 40.80 1.74
C LYS A 129 1.01 41.01 1.64
N LYS A 130 1.84 40.16 2.24
CA LYS A 130 3.30 40.19 2.00
C LYS A 130 3.79 38.79 1.66
N ARG A 131 4.29 38.62 0.42
CA ARG A 131 4.93 37.40 -0.07
C ARG A 131 5.94 36.90 0.97
N PRO A 132 5.73 35.73 1.60
CA PRO A 132 6.78 35.13 2.38
C PRO A 132 7.76 34.52 1.37
N SER A 133 8.82 35.27 1.03
CA SER A 133 10.06 34.66 0.54
C SER A 133 10.79 34.07 1.76
N MET A 134 10.11 33.18 2.50
CA MET A 134 10.79 32.37 3.51
C MET A 134 11.34 31.16 2.79
N VAL A 135 12.63 31.26 2.48
CA VAL A 135 13.48 30.09 2.32
C VAL A 135 13.31 29.29 3.61
N ILE A 136 12.63 28.14 3.53
CA ILE A 136 12.53 27.16 4.60
C ILE A 136 13.93 26.58 4.79
N SER A 137 14.82 27.34 5.44
CA SER A 137 16.15 26.86 5.78
C SER A 137 16.06 26.20 7.16
N SER A 138 16.52 24.96 7.23
CA SER A 138 16.57 24.07 8.40
C SER A 138 15.23 23.53 8.95
N LYS A 139 14.85 22.39 8.37
CA LYS A 139 14.09 21.23 8.88
C LYS A 139 13.95 21.11 10.41
N LYS A 140 13.10 21.92 11.05
CA LYS A 140 12.56 21.56 12.36
C LYS A 140 11.17 21.01 12.12
N VAL A 141 10.98 19.71 12.36
CA VAL A 141 9.64 19.08 12.33
C VAL A 141 8.79 19.81 13.35
N ILE A 142 7.79 20.55 12.87
CA ILE A 142 6.82 21.21 13.73
C ILE A 142 5.78 20.15 14.04
N ILE A 143 5.80 19.61 15.26
CA ILE A 143 4.72 18.73 15.72
C ILE A 143 3.59 19.64 16.21
N PRO A 144 2.40 19.61 15.57
CA PRO A 144 1.24 20.36 16.06
C PRO A 144 0.97 20.12 17.55
N SER A 145 0.57 21.18 18.26
CA SER A 145 0.30 21.10 19.71
C SER A 145 -0.76 20.07 20.08
N ILE A 146 -1.72 19.80 19.16
CA ILE A 146 -2.76 18.80 19.35
C ILE A 146 -2.19 17.40 19.63
N PHE A 147 -1.04 17.07 19.03
CA PHE A 147 -0.41 15.77 19.23
C PHE A 147 0.31 15.62 20.57
N LYS A 148 0.33 16.67 21.42
CA LYS A 148 0.78 16.54 22.82
C LYS A 148 -0.23 15.79 23.68
N HIS A 149 -1.50 15.80 23.27
CA HIS A 149 -2.62 15.25 24.05
C HIS A 149 -3.31 14.09 23.33
N VAL A 150 -3.26 14.07 22.00
CA VAL A 150 -3.91 13.07 21.17
C VAL A 150 -2.87 12.36 20.32
N GLN A 151 -2.88 11.01 20.27
CA GLN A 151 -1.93 10.27 19.44
C GLN A 151 -2.27 10.36 17.95
N GLU A 152 -3.55 10.41 17.63
CA GLU A 152 -4.09 10.34 16.27
C GLU A 152 -5.34 11.19 16.14
N VAL A 153 -5.46 11.95 15.05
CA VAL A 153 -6.65 12.72 14.71
C VAL A 153 -7.34 12.08 13.51
N ARG A 154 -8.64 11.81 13.63
CA ARG A 154 -9.46 11.20 12.56
C ARG A 154 -10.46 12.20 12.02
N VAL A 155 -10.52 12.30 10.68
CA VAL A 155 -11.44 13.20 10.00
C VAL A 155 -12.12 12.48 8.86
N GLY A 156 -13.45 12.36 8.92
CA GLY A 156 -14.23 11.75 7.86
C GLY A 156 -14.32 12.68 6.64
N VAL A 157 -13.97 12.16 5.47
CA VAL A 157 -13.97 12.87 4.19
C VAL A 157 -14.72 12.10 3.12
N ASN A 158 -15.35 12.84 2.21
CA ASN A 158 -15.87 12.25 0.98
C ASN A 158 -14.81 12.28 -0.13
N LEU A 159 -14.31 11.10 -0.53
CA LEU A 159 -13.27 10.94 -1.54
C LEU A 159 -13.68 11.44 -2.92
N LYS A 160 -14.95 11.30 -3.32
CA LYS A 160 -15.42 11.83 -4.62
C LYS A 160 -15.38 13.36 -4.66
N ILE A 161 -15.79 14.01 -3.58
CA ILE A 161 -15.72 15.48 -3.45
C ILE A 161 -14.25 15.93 -3.41
N LEU A 162 -13.40 15.22 -2.66
CA LEU A 162 -11.98 15.51 -2.58
C LEU A 162 -11.29 15.32 -3.95
N ALA A 163 -11.52 14.21 -4.64
CA ALA A 163 -11.00 13.94 -5.99
C ALA A 163 -11.40 15.04 -6.98
N HIS A 164 -12.67 15.46 -6.97
CA HIS A 164 -13.14 16.56 -7.80
C HIS A 164 -12.43 17.88 -7.49
N THR A 165 -12.22 18.18 -6.20
CA THR A 165 -11.52 19.39 -5.73
C THR A 165 -10.05 19.40 -6.17
N LEU A 166 -9.41 18.25 -6.19
CA LEU A 166 -8.00 18.08 -6.57
C LEU A 166 -7.79 17.90 -8.08
N LYS A 167 -8.86 17.96 -8.89
CA LYS A 167 -8.77 17.73 -10.33
C LYS A 167 -8.00 18.83 -11.05
N GLY A 168 -7.11 18.44 -11.96
CA GLY A 168 -6.36 19.37 -12.81
C GLY A 168 -5.25 20.15 -12.08
N LEU A 169 -4.74 19.58 -10.98
CA LEU A 169 -3.48 20.00 -10.37
C LEU A 169 -2.31 19.70 -11.31
N LYS A 170 -1.30 20.57 -11.29
CA LYS A 170 -0.03 20.41 -12.01
C LYS A 170 1.14 20.28 -11.03
N ASN A 171 2.27 19.76 -11.50
CA ASN A 171 3.44 19.46 -10.64
C ASN A 171 3.99 20.70 -9.92
N GLN A 172 3.79 21.89 -10.49
CA GLN A 172 4.25 23.15 -9.92
C GLN A 172 3.28 23.77 -8.90
N ASP A 173 2.04 23.27 -8.82
CA ASP A 173 1.02 23.79 -7.90
C ASP A 173 1.37 23.42 -6.44
N GLU A 174 0.80 24.16 -5.49
CA GLU A 174 0.96 23.90 -4.06
C GLU A 174 -0.41 23.54 -3.45
N LEU A 175 -0.44 22.55 -2.56
CA LEU A 175 -1.66 22.06 -1.91
C LEU A 175 -1.50 22.11 -0.40
N PHE A 176 -2.40 22.83 0.24
CA PHE A 176 -2.46 22.99 1.69
C PHE A 176 -3.81 22.50 2.21
N VAL A 177 -3.78 21.83 3.35
CA VAL A 177 -4.97 21.30 4.01
C VAL A 177 -5.00 21.85 5.44
N LEU A 178 -6.11 22.49 5.80
CA LEU A 178 -6.38 23.00 7.12
C LEU A 178 -7.63 22.29 7.66
N ILE A 179 -7.48 21.68 8.83
CA ILE A 179 -8.54 20.95 9.51
C ILE A 179 -8.76 21.63 10.85
N ASP A 180 -10.01 21.99 11.10
CA ASP A 180 -10.46 22.42 12.41
C ASP A 180 -10.91 21.19 13.21
N HIS A 181 -10.09 20.81 14.20
CA HIS A 181 -10.34 19.71 15.13
C HIS A 181 -10.43 20.25 16.57
N SER A 182 -11.25 21.28 16.76
CA SER A 182 -11.57 21.79 18.10
C SER A 182 -12.44 20.78 18.86
N GLU A 183 -11.87 20.15 19.91
CA GLU A 183 -12.56 19.17 20.79
C GLU A 183 -13.88 19.70 21.36
N GLU A 184 -13.98 21.02 21.60
CA GLU A 184 -15.21 21.68 22.05
C GLU A 184 -16.40 21.44 21.10
N VAL A 185 -16.16 21.33 19.79
CA VAL A 185 -17.21 21.07 18.79
C VAL A 185 -17.72 19.63 18.86
N MET A 186 -16.84 18.68 19.18
CA MET A 186 -17.22 17.26 19.24
C MET A 186 -17.89 16.89 20.57
N MET A 187 -17.41 17.40 21.71
CA MET A 187 -17.98 17.06 23.02
C MET A 187 -19.32 17.76 23.31
N MET A 188 -19.57 18.97 22.76
CA MET A 188 -20.82 19.70 23.05
C MET A 188 -22.04 19.23 22.26
N LYS A 189 -21.88 18.60 21.08
CA LYS A 189 -23.02 18.06 20.30
C LYS A 189 -23.75 16.92 21.02
N GLY A 190 -23.09 16.18 21.92
CA GLY A 190 -23.71 15.11 22.69
C GLY A 190 -24.39 15.55 23.99
N ALA A 191 -24.01 16.71 24.55
CA ALA A 191 -24.42 17.11 25.90
C ALA A 191 -25.47 18.24 25.95
N PHE A 192 -25.61 19.04 24.90
CA PHE A 192 -26.51 20.21 24.88
C PHE A 192 -27.42 20.20 23.65
N GLN A 193 -28.54 19.48 23.74
CA GLN A 193 -29.56 19.45 22.69
C GLN A 193 -30.57 20.62 22.79
N GLU A 194 -30.44 21.51 23.79
CA GLU A 194 -31.45 22.53 24.10
C GLU A 194 -30.99 24.00 24.05
N SER A 195 -29.70 24.30 23.82
CA SER A 195 -29.25 25.69 23.69
C SER A 195 -29.13 26.12 22.22
N SER A 196 -29.82 27.20 21.85
CA SER A 196 -29.90 27.78 20.50
C SER A 196 -28.60 28.46 20.03
N MET A 197 -27.44 27.94 20.43
CA MET A 197 -26.15 28.44 19.96
C MET A 197 -25.85 27.78 18.61
N GLU A 198 -25.72 28.58 17.55
CA GLU A 198 -25.32 28.08 16.23
C GLU A 198 -23.88 27.56 16.31
N PHE A 199 -23.72 26.24 16.47
CA PHE A 199 -22.44 25.58 16.32
C PHE A 199 -22.09 25.51 14.85
N LYS A 200 -20.95 26.10 14.47
CA LYS A 200 -20.41 25.96 13.13
C LYS A 200 -19.95 24.51 12.95
N ASP A 201 -20.43 23.85 11.90
CA ASP A 201 -19.98 22.49 11.59
C ASP A 201 -18.47 22.48 11.31
N PRO A 202 -17.76 21.43 11.78
CA PRO A 202 -16.33 21.32 11.54
C PRO A 202 -16.07 21.20 10.03
N GLU A 203 -15.17 22.05 9.54
CA GLU A 203 -14.85 22.19 8.11
C GLU A 203 -13.41 21.75 7.84
N ILE A 204 -13.18 21.24 6.63
CA ILE A 204 -11.86 21.04 6.04
C ILE A 204 -11.68 22.09 4.97
N LYS A 205 -10.60 22.86 5.08
CA LYS A 205 -10.24 23.86 4.08
C LYS A 205 -9.07 23.37 3.25
N ILE A 206 -9.29 23.27 1.94
CA ILE A 206 -8.26 22.88 0.98
C ILE A 206 -7.88 24.12 0.19
N THR A 207 -6.61 24.50 0.26
CA THR A 207 -6.08 25.64 -0.50
C THR A 207 -5.15 25.14 -1.59
N VAL A 208 -5.48 25.45 -2.84
CA VAL A 208 -4.68 25.18 -4.02
C VAL A 208 -4.10 26.48 -4.54
N LYS A 209 -2.78 26.57 -4.60
CA LYS A 209 -2.08 27.71 -5.20
C LYS A 209 -1.46 27.29 -6.53
N LYS A 210 -2.07 27.74 -7.63
CA LYS A 210 -1.59 27.51 -8.99
C LYS A 210 -0.53 28.54 -9.35
N LYS A 211 0.58 28.12 -9.96
CA LYS A 211 1.66 29.06 -10.35
C LYS A 211 1.44 29.73 -11.71
N GLN A 212 0.63 29.12 -12.59
CA GLN A 212 0.43 29.61 -13.96
C GLN A 212 -1.01 29.40 -14.46
N PRO A 213 -1.86 30.45 -14.47
CA PRO A 213 -1.64 31.77 -13.86
C PRO A 213 -1.56 31.70 -12.33
N ASP A 214 -0.90 32.67 -11.70
CA ASP A 214 -0.83 32.77 -10.24
C ASP A 214 -2.24 32.99 -9.66
N ARG A 215 -2.81 31.95 -9.06
CA ARG A 215 -4.17 31.94 -8.53
C ARG A 215 -4.23 31.08 -7.28
N VAL A 216 -5.01 31.54 -6.30
CA VAL A 216 -5.27 30.79 -5.07
C VAL A 216 -6.76 30.45 -5.03
N PHE A 217 -7.05 29.18 -4.83
CA PHE A 217 -8.40 28.66 -4.65
C PHE A 217 -8.49 28.05 -3.26
N THR A 218 -9.52 28.41 -2.49
CA THR A 218 -9.79 27.79 -1.20
C THR A 218 -11.18 27.17 -1.24
N TYR A 219 -11.25 25.88 -0.99
CA TYR A 219 -12.46 25.09 -0.92
C TYR A 219 -12.75 24.75 0.54
N SER A 220 -13.99 24.90 0.96
CA SER A 220 -14.47 24.41 2.25
C SER A 220 -15.30 23.15 2.02
N MET A 221 -15.01 22.09 2.75
CA MET A 221 -15.75 20.84 2.74
C MET A 221 -16.24 20.52 4.15
N SER A 222 -17.44 19.97 4.27
CA SER A 222 -17.95 19.44 5.54
C SER A 222 -17.18 18.19 5.95
N GLN A 223 -16.95 18.03 7.25
CA GLN A 223 -16.48 16.76 7.83
C GLN A 223 -17.66 15.81 8.00
N PHE A 224 -17.40 14.51 7.81
CA PHE A 224 -18.40 13.45 8.00
C PHE A 224 -18.08 12.67 9.28
N ILE A 225 -19.13 12.28 10.00
CA ILE A 225 -19.01 11.31 11.08
C ILE A 225 -19.13 9.93 10.44
N ILE A 226 -18.07 9.12 10.53
CA ILE A 226 -18.03 7.75 10.03
C ILE A 226 -17.93 6.85 11.26
N ASN A 227 -18.88 5.93 11.40
CA ASN A 227 -18.93 5.03 12.55
C ASN A 227 -17.89 3.92 12.39
N ASP A 228 -16.95 3.85 13.33
CA ASP A 228 -15.84 2.88 13.32
C ASP A 228 -16.25 1.46 13.70
N HIS A 229 -17.53 1.22 14.03
CA HIS A 229 -18.00 -0.06 14.56
C HIS A 229 -17.81 -1.27 13.61
N GLU A 230 -17.54 -1.05 12.32
CA GLU A 230 -17.23 -2.12 11.36
C GLU A 230 -15.77 -2.09 10.86
N LEU A 231 -14.99 -1.08 11.25
CA LEU A 231 -13.59 -0.90 10.85
C LEU A 231 -12.63 -1.24 12.00
N GLU A 232 -12.99 -2.24 12.83
CA GLU A 232 -11.99 -2.89 13.69
C GLU A 232 -10.78 -3.18 12.82
N THR A 233 -9.66 -2.57 13.18
CA THR A 233 -8.45 -2.50 12.36
C THR A 233 -8.09 -3.91 11.94
N PHE A 234 -8.35 -4.25 10.67
CA PHE A 234 -7.89 -5.51 10.10
C PHE A 234 -6.38 -5.55 10.29
N GLU A 235 -5.90 -6.47 11.13
CA GLU A 235 -4.47 -6.63 11.38
C GLU A 235 -3.83 -7.24 10.13
N ILE A 236 -3.28 -6.37 9.28
CA ILE A 236 -2.59 -6.75 8.04
C ILE A 236 -1.35 -7.62 8.34
N GLU A 237 -0.80 -7.56 9.55
CA GLU A 237 0.40 -8.31 9.97
C GLU A 237 0.28 -9.84 9.81
N GLN A 238 -0.94 -10.38 9.80
CA GLN A 238 -1.14 -11.82 9.58
C GLN A 238 -0.97 -12.22 8.12
N PHE A 239 -1.15 -11.30 7.18
CA PHE A 239 -1.08 -11.55 5.75
C PHE A 239 0.33 -11.91 5.29
N ASP A 240 1.34 -11.15 5.72
CA ASP A 240 2.73 -11.34 5.30
C ASP A 240 3.26 -12.75 5.60
N ASN A 241 2.75 -13.38 6.66
CA ASN A 241 3.12 -14.74 7.04
C ASN A 241 2.51 -15.84 6.14
N GLN A 242 1.49 -15.50 5.35
CA GLN A 242 0.77 -16.41 4.46
C GLN A 242 1.26 -16.31 3.00
N VAL A 243 2.03 -15.27 2.66
CA VAL A 243 2.52 -15.04 1.30
C VAL A 243 3.47 -16.17 0.89
N GLN A 244 3.16 -16.82 -0.22
CA GLN A 244 3.96 -17.90 -0.79
C GLN A 244 4.80 -17.40 -1.97
N VAL A 245 4.22 -16.54 -2.81
CA VAL A 245 4.85 -16.03 -4.03
C VAL A 245 4.74 -14.52 -4.09
N GLU A 246 5.85 -13.88 -4.48
CA GLU A 246 5.96 -12.46 -4.71
C GLU A 246 6.35 -12.20 -6.18
N ILE A 247 5.61 -11.33 -6.86
CA ILE A 247 5.89 -10.91 -8.23
C ILE A 247 6.09 -9.41 -8.22
N LEU A 248 7.33 -8.97 -8.42
CA LEU A 248 7.64 -7.58 -8.67
C LEU A 248 7.54 -7.34 -10.18
N MET A 249 6.70 -6.41 -10.63
CA MET A 249 6.58 -6.08 -12.05
C MET A 249 6.35 -4.60 -12.30
N SER A 250 6.64 -4.15 -13.52
CA SER A 250 6.27 -2.79 -13.93
C SER A 250 4.75 -2.64 -13.99
N THR A 251 4.23 -1.53 -13.47
CA THR A 251 2.78 -1.24 -13.48
C THR A 251 2.24 -1.08 -14.90
N ASN A 252 3.10 -0.65 -15.84
CA ASN A 252 2.80 -0.58 -17.26
C ASN A 252 2.59 -1.97 -17.85
N CYS A 253 3.44 -2.95 -17.51
CA CYS A 253 3.25 -4.34 -17.92
C CYS A 253 1.92 -4.89 -17.41
N PHE A 254 1.64 -4.75 -16.12
CA PHE A 254 0.35 -5.17 -15.55
C PHE A 254 -0.85 -4.45 -16.21
N SER A 255 -0.72 -3.15 -16.51
CA SER A 255 -1.74 -2.40 -17.24
C SER A 255 -2.01 -2.94 -18.62
N GLN A 256 -0.96 -3.31 -19.35
CA GLN A 256 -1.06 -3.89 -20.68
C GLN A 256 -1.74 -5.26 -20.63
N ILE A 257 -1.35 -6.13 -19.70
CA ILE A 257 -1.99 -7.44 -19.46
C ILE A 257 -3.49 -7.26 -19.23
N MET A 258 -3.88 -6.36 -18.31
CA MET A 258 -5.29 -6.09 -18.03
C MET A 258 -6.02 -5.50 -19.24
N GLN A 259 -5.37 -4.65 -20.05
CA GLN A 259 -5.96 -4.11 -21.26
C GLN A 259 -6.19 -5.19 -22.32
N ASP A 260 -5.23 -6.08 -22.53
CA ASP A 260 -5.32 -7.15 -23.53
C ASP A 260 -6.41 -8.15 -23.17
N LEU A 261 -6.46 -8.56 -21.90
CA LEU A 261 -7.49 -9.49 -21.41
C LEU A 261 -8.89 -8.85 -21.36
N SER A 262 -8.99 -7.52 -21.26
CA SER A 262 -10.30 -6.83 -21.22
C SER A 262 -11.11 -7.02 -22.50
N GLN A 263 -10.45 -7.35 -23.62
CA GLN A 263 -11.12 -7.64 -24.91
C GLN A 263 -12.06 -8.85 -24.82
N MET A 264 -11.78 -9.79 -23.92
CA MET A 264 -12.62 -10.96 -23.67
C MET A 264 -13.91 -10.60 -22.93
N LYS A 265 -13.94 -9.47 -22.22
CA LYS A 265 -15.06 -9.03 -21.37
C LYS A 265 -15.46 -10.10 -20.33
N GLY A 266 -14.50 -10.90 -19.88
CA GLY A 266 -14.68 -11.82 -18.76
C GLY A 266 -14.82 -11.06 -17.45
N GLU A 267 -15.59 -11.60 -16.51
CA GLU A 267 -15.81 -10.98 -15.20
C GLU A 267 -14.74 -11.37 -14.18
N ARG A 268 -14.08 -12.51 -14.42
CA ARG A 268 -13.08 -13.11 -13.54
C ARG A 268 -11.71 -13.15 -14.22
N LEU A 269 -10.68 -12.93 -13.42
CA LEU A 269 -9.29 -13.14 -13.80
C LEU A 269 -8.74 -14.26 -12.93
N LYS A 270 -8.33 -15.36 -13.55
CA LYS A 270 -7.64 -16.46 -12.89
C LYS A 270 -6.14 -16.23 -12.96
N LEU A 271 -5.49 -16.27 -11.81
CA LEU A 271 -4.05 -16.15 -11.65
C LEU A 271 -3.49 -17.51 -11.26
N GLU A 272 -2.68 -18.10 -12.13
CA GLU A 272 -2.07 -19.40 -11.88
C GLU A 272 -0.54 -19.28 -11.89
N ILE A 273 0.10 -19.90 -10.90
CA ILE A 273 1.56 -20.02 -10.84
C ILE A 273 1.90 -21.50 -10.90
N TYR A 274 2.75 -21.86 -11.85
CA TYR A 274 3.31 -23.20 -11.97
C TYR A 274 4.80 -23.12 -11.69
N TYR A 275 5.32 -24.10 -10.97
CA TYR A 275 6.75 -24.36 -10.96
C TYR A 275 7.00 -25.82 -11.32
N GLU A 276 7.93 -26.03 -12.24
CA GLU A 276 8.36 -27.35 -12.63
C GLU A 276 9.60 -27.73 -11.80
N ILE A 277 9.53 -28.84 -11.05
CA ILE A 277 10.73 -29.36 -10.39
C ILE A 277 11.53 -30.10 -11.48
N PRO A 278 12.76 -29.68 -11.82
CA PRO A 278 13.56 -30.41 -12.80
C PRO A 278 13.77 -31.84 -12.35
N SER A 279 13.51 -32.79 -13.25
CA SER A 279 13.53 -34.22 -12.90
C SER A 279 14.95 -34.63 -12.46
N PRO A 280 15.10 -35.38 -11.34
CA PRO A 280 16.41 -35.69 -10.74
C PRO A 280 17.30 -36.62 -11.58
N CYS A 281 16.86 -37.07 -12.75
CA CYS A 281 17.49 -38.13 -13.55
C CYS A 281 18.92 -37.82 -14.07
N HIS A 282 19.43 -36.60 -13.89
CA HIS A 282 20.80 -36.23 -14.28
C HIS A 282 21.64 -35.56 -13.16
N ALA A 283 21.15 -35.53 -11.92
CA ALA A 283 21.91 -34.99 -10.81
C ALA A 283 23.04 -35.95 -10.42
N ILE A 284 24.22 -35.73 -10.99
CA ILE A 284 25.47 -36.34 -10.53
C ILE A 284 25.63 -35.99 -9.04
N SER A 285 25.91 -37.00 -8.22
CA SER A 285 25.91 -37.05 -6.73
C SER A 285 26.78 -36.01 -5.97
N GLY A 286 27.16 -34.88 -6.58
CA GLY A 286 27.97 -33.83 -5.97
C GLY A 286 27.44 -32.39 -6.11
N MET A 287 26.27 -32.15 -6.73
CA MET A 287 25.79 -30.79 -7.07
C MET A 287 24.60 -30.26 -6.24
N VAL A 288 24.35 -30.80 -5.04
CA VAL A 288 23.18 -30.41 -4.21
C VAL A 288 23.23 -28.94 -3.73
N GLN A 289 24.39 -28.29 -3.72
CA GLN A 289 24.53 -26.92 -3.19
C GLN A 289 24.04 -25.80 -4.14
N ASN A 290 23.69 -26.09 -5.40
CA ASN A 290 23.25 -25.07 -6.38
C ASN A 290 21.74 -25.12 -6.71
N LEU A 291 20.92 -25.84 -5.94
CA LEU A 291 19.48 -25.97 -6.23
C LEU A 291 18.73 -24.63 -6.22
N GLY A 292 19.17 -23.65 -5.43
CA GLY A 292 18.50 -22.35 -5.31
C GLY A 292 18.37 -21.60 -6.64
N ASN A 293 19.40 -21.64 -7.49
CA ASN A 293 19.40 -20.90 -8.76
C ASN A 293 18.59 -21.61 -9.86
N THR A 294 18.42 -22.94 -9.78
CA THR A 294 17.71 -23.71 -10.82
C THR A 294 16.18 -23.72 -10.65
N LEU A 295 15.70 -23.40 -9.44
CA LEU A 295 14.27 -23.26 -9.16
C LEU A 295 13.64 -22.00 -9.80
N HIS A 296 14.43 -20.94 -10.01
CA HIS A 296 13.92 -19.69 -10.58
C HIS A 296 13.54 -19.81 -12.07
N ASP A 297 14.23 -20.65 -12.84
CA ASP A 297 14.05 -20.78 -14.30
C ASP A 297 12.78 -21.57 -14.68
N SER A 298 12.15 -22.23 -13.69
CA SER A 298 11.03 -23.14 -13.92
C SER A 298 9.68 -22.56 -13.53
N LEU A 299 9.65 -21.28 -13.14
CA LEU A 299 8.42 -20.61 -12.69
C LEU A 299 7.70 -19.95 -13.88
N ARG A 300 6.41 -20.26 -14.01
CA ARG A 300 5.51 -19.72 -15.01
C ARG A 300 4.29 -19.09 -14.36
N LEU A 301 3.97 -17.87 -14.77
CA LEU A 301 2.83 -17.11 -14.31
C LEU A 301 1.81 -16.98 -15.44
N PHE A 302 0.56 -17.33 -15.17
CA PHE A 302 -0.52 -17.25 -16.13
C PHE A 302 -1.62 -16.31 -15.65
N PHE A 303 -1.98 -15.36 -16.50
CA PHE A 303 -3.18 -14.55 -16.38
C PHE A 303 -4.21 -15.07 -17.37
N LYS A 304 -5.33 -15.58 -16.84
CA LYS A 304 -6.38 -16.20 -17.66
C LYS A 304 -7.70 -15.49 -17.43
N THR A 305 -8.47 -15.29 -18.49
CA THR A 305 -9.87 -14.88 -18.40
C THR A 305 -10.68 -15.64 -19.42
N SER A 306 -11.92 -15.96 -19.06
CA SER A 306 -12.83 -16.68 -19.94
C SER A 306 -14.18 -15.97 -20.00
N LYS A 307 -14.84 -16.14 -21.15
CA LYS A 307 -16.21 -15.74 -21.36
C LYS A 307 -16.86 -16.70 -22.33
N ASP A 308 -18.04 -17.20 -21.97
CA ASP A 308 -18.78 -18.20 -22.72
C ASP A 308 -17.92 -19.47 -22.94
N CYS A 309 -17.42 -19.69 -24.17
CA CYS A 309 -16.54 -20.81 -24.53
C CYS A 309 -15.15 -20.36 -24.99
N LEU A 310 -14.81 -19.09 -24.82
CA LEU A 310 -13.52 -18.53 -25.22
C LEU A 310 -12.67 -18.26 -23.99
N GLU A 311 -11.40 -18.63 -24.06
CA GLU A 311 -10.39 -18.39 -23.03
C GLU A 311 -9.23 -17.61 -23.66
N ALA A 312 -8.74 -16.60 -22.93
CA ALA A 312 -7.49 -15.93 -23.25
C ALA A 312 -6.52 -16.13 -22.10
N THR A 313 -5.27 -16.42 -22.46
CA THR A 313 -4.18 -16.72 -21.53
C THR A 313 -2.96 -15.90 -21.91
N ILE A 314 -2.41 -15.17 -20.94
CA ILE A 314 -1.10 -14.55 -21.05
C ILE A 314 -0.16 -15.33 -20.13
N GLU A 315 0.87 -15.94 -20.71
CA GLU A 315 1.94 -16.64 -20.00
C GLU A 315 3.17 -15.72 -19.88
N ILE A 316 3.69 -15.59 -18.67
CA ILE A 316 4.96 -14.94 -18.37
C ILE A 316 5.90 -16.00 -17.83
N GLN A 317 7.03 -16.15 -18.52
CA GLN A 317 8.12 -17.00 -18.09
C GLN A 317 9.18 -16.12 -17.42
N ASN A 318 9.69 -16.57 -16.28
CA ASN A 318 10.80 -15.91 -15.62
C ASN A 318 12.05 -16.08 -16.50
N SER A 319 12.40 -15.06 -17.29
CA SER A 319 13.59 -15.14 -18.14
C SER A 319 14.82 -14.94 -17.28
N ALA A 320 15.56 -16.01 -17.04
CA ALA A 320 16.86 -15.90 -16.39
C ALA A 320 17.81 -15.09 -17.28
N ILE A 321 18.27 -13.95 -16.76
CA ILE A 321 19.51 -13.25 -17.13
C ILE A 321 19.35 -12.22 -18.26
N GLY A 322 19.30 -10.95 -17.87
CA GLY A 322 20.43 -10.07 -18.20
C GLY A 322 20.15 -8.69 -18.80
N THR A 323 18.92 -8.29 -19.07
CA THR A 323 18.64 -6.93 -19.55
C THR A 323 17.26 -6.46 -19.08
N GLU A 324 17.22 -5.46 -18.20
CA GLU A 324 16.01 -4.69 -17.82
C GLU A 324 14.76 -5.57 -17.60
N GLU A 325 14.81 -6.49 -16.64
CA GLU A 325 13.67 -7.37 -16.36
C GLU A 325 12.49 -6.55 -15.81
N ASP A 326 11.44 -6.42 -16.62
CA ASP A 326 10.16 -5.81 -16.27
C ASP A 326 9.39 -6.60 -15.20
N ILE A 327 9.77 -7.86 -14.96
CA ILE A 327 9.08 -8.80 -14.08
C ILE A 327 10.10 -9.70 -13.38
N VAL A 328 10.03 -9.78 -12.05
CA VAL A 328 10.81 -10.68 -11.20
C VAL A 328 9.84 -11.49 -10.35
N ILE A 329 10.00 -12.82 -10.37
CA ILE A 329 9.16 -13.73 -9.58
C ILE A 329 10.00 -14.49 -8.57
N GLY A 330 9.57 -14.48 -7.30
CA GLY A 330 10.26 -15.14 -6.20
C GLY A 330 9.30 -15.83 -5.24
N PHE A 331 9.78 -16.90 -4.61
CA PHE A 331 9.13 -17.48 -3.44
C PHE A 331 9.59 -16.75 -2.18
N THR A 332 8.70 -16.65 -1.20
CA THR A 332 9.09 -16.15 0.13
C THR A 332 10.07 -17.13 0.80
N GLU A 333 10.90 -16.62 1.71
CA GLU A 333 11.89 -17.45 2.42
C GLU A 333 11.22 -18.56 3.24
N SER A 334 10.09 -18.24 3.87
CA SER A 334 9.27 -19.19 4.64
C SER A 334 8.79 -20.34 3.76
N TYR A 335 8.23 -20.02 2.58
CA TYR A 335 7.72 -21.04 1.66
C TYR A 335 8.83 -21.86 1.01
N SER A 336 9.96 -21.22 0.67
CA SER A 336 11.14 -21.92 0.15
C SER A 336 11.66 -22.98 1.12
N LYS A 337 11.68 -22.68 2.43
CA LYS A 337 12.05 -23.66 3.47
C LYS A 337 11.05 -24.82 3.58
N GLN A 338 9.75 -24.53 3.46
CA GLN A 338 8.71 -25.57 3.47
C GLN A 338 8.87 -26.53 2.28
N LEU A 339 9.07 -26.00 1.07
CA LEU A 339 9.33 -26.80 -0.14
C LEU A 339 10.56 -27.71 0.04
N GLN A 340 11.65 -27.20 0.59
CA GLN A 340 12.85 -28.00 0.85
C GLN A 340 12.58 -29.12 1.87
N SER A 341 11.81 -28.86 2.93
CA SER A 341 11.47 -29.87 3.94
C SER A 341 10.57 -31.00 3.41
N GLY A 342 9.64 -30.67 2.50
CA GLY A 342 8.76 -31.66 1.85
C GLY A 342 9.50 -32.57 0.87
N ILE A 343 10.55 -32.06 0.20
CA ILE A 343 11.39 -32.87 -0.70
C ILE A 343 12.23 -33.88 0.08
N VAL A 344 12.75 -33.50 1.26
CA VAL A 344 13.62 -34.38 2.06
C VAL A 344 12.83 -35.55 2.66
N THR A 345 11.60 -35.33 3.10
CA THR A 345 10.77 -36.36 3.77
C THR A 345 10.29 -37.46 2.84
N ASN A 346 10.06 -37.16 1.55
CA ASN A 346 9.66 -38.16 0.56
C ASN A 346 10.80 -39.10 0.13
N ASN A 347 12.06 -38.74 0.36
CA ASN A 347 13.21 -39.54 -0.06
C ASN A 347 13.72 -40.51 1.02
N THR A 348 13.33 -40.35 2.30
CA THR A 348 13.84 -41.15 3.42
C THR A 348 13.08 -42.45 3.71
N ASN A 349 12.00 -42.77 2.98
CA ASN A 349 11.23 -44.01 3.18
C ASN A 349 11.56 -45.12 2.17
N ILE A 350 12.69 -45.02 1.46
CA ILE A 350 13.18 -46.05 0.55
C ILE A 350 14.46 -46.66 1.12
N GLU A 351 14.38 -47.30 2.29
CA GLU A 351 15.43 -48.18 2.78
C GLU A 351 14.84 -49.55 3.20
N ASN A 352 15.14 -50.54 2.35
CA ASN A 352 15.42 -51.94 2.67
C ASN A 352 14.33 -52.81 3.31
N GLU A 353 13.41 -53.32 2.47
CA GLU A 353 12.98 -54.72 2.60
C GLU A 353 13.59 -55.55 1.46
N SER A 354 14.66 -56.29 1.78
CA SER A 354 15.26 -57.30 0.92
C SER A 354 14.42 -58.58 0.94
N GLY A 355 13.47 -58.68 0.01
CA GLY A 355 12.72 -59.91 -0.27
C GLY A 355 12.77 -60.22 -1.76
N ASN A 356 13.50 -61.26 -2.12
CA ASN A 356 13.60 -61.82 -3.48
C ASN A 356 12.22 -62.07 -4.10
N GLU A 357 11.78 -61.28 -5.08
CA GLU A 357 10.78 -61.73 -6.06
C GLU A 357 11.03 -61.21 -7.47
N THR A 358 10.64 -62.07 -8.40
CA THR A 358 10.92 -62.19 -9.84
C THR A 358 10.67 -60.97 -10.72
N LEU A 359 11.61 -60.82 -11.67
CA LEU A 359 11.59 -59.97 -12.85
C LEU A 359 10.36 -60.28 -13.74
N ASN A 360 9.31 -59.48 -13.66
CA ASN A 360 8.27 -59.40 -14.70
C ASN A 360 8.30 -58.01 -15.33
N GLN A 361 8.62 -57.98 -16.62
CA GLN A 361 8.56 -56.82 -17.49
C GLN A 361 7.13 -56.26 -17.52
N PHE A 362 6.94 -55.09 -16.91
CA PHE A 362 5.82 -54.19 -17.23
C PHE A 362 6.34 -53.09 -18.16
N GLU A 363 6.21 -53.32 -19.47
CA GLU A 363 6.11 -52.24 -20.44
C GLU A 363 4.70 -51.67 -20.33
N GLY A 364 4.56 -50.49 -19.72
CA GLY A 364 3.25 -49.88 -19.52
C GLY A 364 3.31 -48.56 -18.76
N SER A 365 3.71 -47.50 -19.46
CA SER A 365 3.29 -46.10 -19.23
C SER A 365 3.13 -45.64 -17.78
N LYS A 366 4.22 -45.19 -17.15
CA LYS A 366 4.15 -44.19 -16.09
C LYS A 366 5.26 -43.16 -16.31
N ASN A 367 4.90 -42.04 -16.91
CA ASN A 367 5.72 -40.83 -16.93
C ASN A 367 6.14 -40.49 -15.49
N PRO A 368 7.43 -40.53 -15.12
CA PRO A 368 7.89 -40.18 -13.78
C PRO A 368 8.12 -38.65 -13.66
N TYR A 369 7.18 -37.85 -14.18
CA TYR A 369 7.24 -36.39 -14.13
C TYR A 369 6.31 -35.92 -12.99
N ASN A 370 6.90 -35.52 -11.88
CA ASN A 370 7.25 -34.14 -11.51
C ASN A 370 6.05 -33.45 -10.85
N VAL A 371 6.14 -33.29 -9.53
CA VAL A 371 5.15 -32.56 -8.74
C VAL A 371 5.14 -31.09 -9.20
N THR A 372 4.15 -30.72 -9.99
CA THR A 372 3.74 -29.32 -10.20
C THR A 372 2.83 -28.93 -9.05
N SER A 373 3.31 -28.10 -8.11
CA SER A 373 2.34 -27.39 -7.27
C SER A 373 1.90 -26.14 -8.02
N THR A 374 0.61 -25.88 -7.92
CA THR A 374 -0.07 -24.81 -8.62
C THR A 374 -0.82 -23.97 -7.63
N ILE A 375 -0.42 -22.71 -7.47
CA ILE A 375 -1.29 -21.74 -6.80
C ILE A 375 -2.24 -21.22 -7.87
N SER A 376 -3.54 -21.31 -7.63
CA SER A 376 -4.58 -20.98 -8.61
C SER A 376 -5.76 -20.30 -7.94
N ASN A 377 -5.82 -18.98 -8.03
CA ASN A 377 -6.91 -18.18 -7.45
C ASN A 377 -7.64 -17.38 -8.55
N GLU A 378 -8.93 -17.12 -8.35
CA GLU A 378 -9.72 -16.25 -9.22
C GLU A 378 -10.06 -14.94 -8.51
N TYR A 379 -10.01 -13.81 -9.24
CA TYR A 379 -10.31 -12.49 -8.69
C TYR A 379 -11.25 -11.71 -9.62
N SER A 380 -11.89 -10.68 -9.09
CA SER A 380 -12.73 -9.78 -9.89
C SER A 380 -11.88 -9.02 -10.92
N PHE A 381 -12.13 -9.26 -12.21
CA PHE A 381 -11.45 -8.58 -13.29
C PHE A 381 -11.64 -7.07 -13.22
N ARG A 382 -12.85 -6.64 -12.83
CA ARG A 382 -13.20 -5.22 -12.66
C ARG A 382 -12.31 -4.53 -11.62
N ILE A 383 -12.09 -5.18 -10.47
CA ILE A 383 -11.24 -4.63 -9.40
C ILE A 383 -9.80 -4.50 -9.91
N LEU A 384 -9.24 -5.58 -10.48
CA LEU A 384 -7.86 -5.57 -10.97
C LEU A 384 -7.66 -4.55 -12.12
N SER A 385 -8.69 -4.32 -12.94
CA SER A 385 -8.67 -3.28 -13.98
C SER A 385 -8.74 -1.85 -13.41
N ILE A 386 -9.30 -1.65 -12.22
CA ILE A 386 -9.20 -0.37 -11.51
C ILE A 386 -7.77 -0.20 -10.98
N LEU A 387 -7.21 -1.25 -10.34
CA LEU A 387 -5.85 -1.22 -9.79
C LEU A 387 -4.79 -0.98 -10.87
N SER A 388 -4.98 -1.50 -12.09
CA SER A 388 -4.02 -1.26 -13.18
C SER A 388 -3.88 0.23 -13.55
N LYS A 389 -4.86 1.08 -13.25
CA LYS A 389 -4.76 2.54 -13.45
C LYS A 389 -3.69 3.20 -12.54
N ALA A 390 -3.18 2.48 -11.55
CA ALA A 390 -2.09 2.91 -10.69
C ALA A 390 -0.74 3.06 -11.42
N SER A 391 -0.63 2.65 -12.69
CA SER A 391 0.52 2.97 -13.55
C SER A 391 0.82 4.47 -13.69
N LYS A 392 -0.13 5.34 -13.35
CA LYS A 392 0.09 6.80 -13.28
C LYS A 392 0.66 7.27 -11.94
N ILE A 393 0.83 6.37 -10.97
CA ILE A 393 1.16 6.68 -9.58
C ILE A 393 2.52 6.07 -9.21
N SER A 394 2.77 4.83 -9.64
CA SER A 394 4.02 4.12 -9.40
C SER A 394 4.47 3.38 -10.66
N ASP A 395 5.78 3.29 -10.87
CA ASP A 395 6.37 2.55 -12.00
C ASP A 395 6.41 1.04 -11.75
N GLN A 396 6.42 0.63 -10.47
CA GLN A 396 6.53 -0.77 -10.06
C GLN A 396 5.40 -1.16 -9.11
N MET A 397 5.05 -2.44 -9.13
CA MET A 397 4.11 -3.03 -8.20
C MET A 397 4.58 -4.41 -7.76
N LEU A 398 4.23 -4.75 -6.52
CA LEU A 398 4.45 -6.06 -5.93
C LEU A 398 3.09 -6.77 -5.79
N LEU A 399 2.95 -7.93 -6.41
CA LEU A 399 1.85 -8.85 -6.18
C LEU A 399 2.31 -9.90 -5.16
N GLN A 400 1.52 -10.06 -4.10
CA GLN A 400 1.76 -11.04 -3.05
C GLN A 400 0.62 -12.05 -3.08
N ILE A 401 0.94 -13.32 -3.33
CA ILE A 401 -0.03 -14.37 -3.61
C ILE A 401 0.05 -15.43 -2.52
N CYS A 402 -1.13 -15.77 -2.00
CA CYS A 402 -1.34 -16.80 -1.00
C CYS A 402 -2.30 -17.86 -1.54
N GLU A 403 -2.01 -19.13 -1.31
CA GLU A 403 -2.98 -20.22 -1.49
C GLU A 403 -4.16 -20.02 -0.53
N ASN A 404 -5.36 -19.84 -1.07
CA ASN A 404 -6.61 -19.59 -0.33
C ASN A 404 -6.66 -18.27 0.49
N GLY A 405 -5.81 -17.29 0.17
CA GLY A 405 -5.80 -15.97 0.80
C GLY A 405 -6.13 -14.82 -0.17
N PRO A 406 -6.23 -13.57 0.33
CA PRO A 406 -6.38 -12.40 -0.54
C PRO A 406 -5.14 -12.20 -1.42
N LEU A 407 -5.32 -11.52 -2.55
CA LEU A 407 -4.20 -11.00 -3.33
C LEU A 407 -3.73 -9.69 -2.72
N GLY A 408 -2.48 -9.64 -2.27
CA GLY A 408 -1.81 -8.40 -1.89
C GLY A 408 -1.31 -7.68 -3.14
N VAL A 409 -1.62 -6.39 -3.27
CA VAL A 409 -1.15 -5.52 -4.36
C VAL A 409 -0.56 -4.27 -3.75
N LEU A 410 0.77 -4.15 -3.77
CA LEU A 410 1.50 -3.05 -3.16
C LEU A 410 2.12 -2.15 -4.23
N TYR A 411 1.92 -0.85 -4.07
CA TYR A 411 2.57 0.19 -4.87
C TYR A 411 3.44 1.06 -3.97
N GLY A 412 4.73 1.12 -4.30
CA GLY A 412 5.66 2.05 -3.65
C GLY A 412 5.47 3.47 -4.20
N LEU A 413 5.42 4.48 -3.32
CA LEU A 413 5.47 5.87 -3.75
C LEU A 413 6.92 6.32 -3.89
N GLU A 414 7.20 7.17 -4.88
CA GLU A 414 8.54 7.69 -5.16
C GLU A 414 9.20 8.33 -3.92
N GLU A 415 10.53 8.35 -3.90
CA GLU A 415 11.36 9.01 -2.88
C GLU A 415 11.11 8.55 -1.42
N GLY A 416 10.46 7.40 -1.23
CA GLY A 416 10.07 6.90 0.09
C GLY A 416 8.99 7.77 0.73
N MET A 417 8.11 8.36 -0.08
CA MET A 417 6.93 9.12 0.39
C MET A 417 5.96 8.25 1.19
N GLY A 418 5.97 6.94 0.95
CA GLY A 418 5.09 5.98 1.60
C GLY A 418 4.70 4.86 0.64
N SER A 419 3.53 4.28 0.88
CA SER A 419 3.00 3.18 0.08
C SER A 419 1.48 3.25 0.03
N PHE A 420 0.91 2.54 -0.95
CA PHE A 420 -0.50 2.21 -0.90
C PHE A 420 -0.70 0.78 -1.36
N GLN A 421 -1.51 0.05 -0.60
CA GLN A 421 -1.66 -1.39 -0.69
C GLN A 421 -3.13 -1.77 -0.76
N PHE A 422 -3.43 -2.84 -1.48
CA PHE A 422 -4.76 -3.42 -1.61
C PHE A 422 -4.71 -4.90 -1.29
N PHE A 423 -5.76 -5.41 -0.65
CA PHE A 423 -6.01 -6.82 -0.44
C PHE A 423 -7.33 -7.15 -1.13
N VAL A 424 -7.27 -8.01 -2.14
CA VAL A 424 -8.43 -8.39 -2.95
C VAL A 424 -8.83 -9.82 -2.62
N ALA A 425 -10.03 -10.01 -2.09
CA ALA A 425 -10.52 -11.35 -1.79
C ALA A 425 -10.68 -12.19 -3.07
N PRO A 426 -10.27 -13.47 -3.08
CA PRO A 426 -10.49 -14.35 -4.21
C PRO A 426 -11.97 -14.78 -4.28
N TYR A 427 -12.41 -15.21 -5.45
CA TYR A 427 -13.58 -16.07 -5.53
C TYR A 427 -13.25 -17.42 -4.89
N LEU A 428 -14.10 -17.85 -3.97
CA LEU A 428 -14.04 -19.22 -3.46
C LEU A 428 -14.64 -20.12 -4.54
N ASN A 429 -13.90 -21.15 -4.94
CA ASN A 429 -14.49 -22.21 -5.74
C ASN A 429 -15.50 -22.92 -4.85
N ASP A 430 -16.77 -22.93 -5.23
CA ASP A 430 -17.77 -23.74 -4.56
C ASP A 430 -17.32 -25.20 -4.68
N CYS A 431 -16.69 -25.73 -3.62
CA CYS A 431 -16.32 -27.13 -3.52
C CYS A 431 -17.61 -27.95 -3.59
N SER A 432 -17.89 -28.48 -4.78
CA SER A 432 -18.89 -29.49 -5.10
C SER A 432 -20.30 -29.20 -4.56
N SER A 433 -21.20 -28.88 -5.49
CA SER A 433 -22.59 -29.31 -5.40
C SER A 433 -22.63 -30.74 -4.85
N ASP A 434 -23.15 -30.91 -3.64
CA ASP A 434 -23.63 -32.18 -3.15
C ASP A 434 -24.50 -32.75 -4.26
N SER A 435 -23.98 -33.77 -4.95
CA SER A 435 -24.79 -34.62 -5.78
C SER A 435 -25.70 -35.38 -4.82
N ASP A 436 -26.82 -34.75 -4.47
CA ASP A 436 -27.98 -35.42 -3.93
C ASP A 436 -28.40 -36.46 -4.97
N HIS A 437 -27.83 -37.66 -4.81
CA HIS A 437 -28.30 -38.87 -5.43
C HIS A 437 -29.68 -39.17 -4.85
N GLU A 438 -30.74 -38.72 -5.53
CA GLU A 438 -32.05 -39.40 -5.51
C GLU A 438 -32.07 -40.58 -6.50
#